data_AF-A0A8B4Q9L0-F1
#
_entry.id   AF-A0A8B4Q9L0-F1
#
_cell.length_a   1.000
_cell.length_b   1.000
_cell.length_c   1.000
_cell.angle_alpha   90.00
_cell.angle_beta   90.00
_cell.angle_gamma   90.00
#
_symmetry.space_group_name_H-M   'P 1'
#
loop_
_entity.id
_entity.type
_entity.pdbx_description
1 polymer ?
#
loop_
_entity_poly.entity_id
_entity_poly.type
_entity_poly.pdbx_seq_one_letter_code
_entity_poly.pdbx_strand_id
1 'polypeptide(L)'
;MQSFVRVFKSRDLEIFQFLRNRNVVSYIVVEDTRKPLSDADKKIDPFCYMDEEDIDKILNVFKITFASDLELSEEDRLFLTNFFNDLLNITNLTTMIFKSIVVNDLFNHEFRVDTIPFFNRLLECLKSDVYLDEHEIEDSNWMYLSQD
;
A
#
# COMPACT_ATOMS: atom_id res chain seq x y z
N MET A 1 12.66 -5.61 -17.24
CA MET A 1 12.63 -6.43 -16.01
C MET A 1 11.77 -5.70 -14.99
N GLN A 2 10.75 -6.39 -14.47
CA GLN A 2 9.85 -5.88 -13.42
C GLN A 2 10.20 -6.59 -12.11
N SER A 3 10.21 -5.85 -11.00
CA SER A 3 10.49 -6.44 -9.68
C SER A 3 9.83 -5.64 -8.57
N PHE A 4 9.48 -6.32 -7.49
CA PHE A 4 9.03 -5.70 -6.25
C PHE A 4 10.13 -5.82 -5.20
N VAL A 5 10.39 -4.73 -4.49
CA VAL A 5 11.31 -4.71 -3.35
C VAL A 5 10.51 -4.24 -2.15
N ARG A 6 10.38 -5.08 -1.12
CA ARG A 6 9.78 -4.65 0.14
C ARG A 6 10.79 -3.81 0.90
N VAL A 7 10.44 -2.55 1.14
CA VAL A 7 11.29 -1.57 1.84
C VAL A 7 10.82 -1.31 3.26
N PHE A 8 9.55 -1.62 3.56
CA PHE A 8 9.04 -1.55 4.92
C PHE A 8 8.13 -2.73 5.28
N LYS A 9 8.26 -3.23 6.51
CA LYS A 9 7.32 -4.19 7.10
C LYS A 9 7.14 -3.95 8.59
N SER A 10 5.90 -3.81 8.99
CA SER A 10 5.46 -3.90 10.37
C SER A 10 4.33 -4.93 10.49
N ARG A 11 3.66 -4.95 11.64
CA ARG A 11 2.53 -5.83 11.89
C ARG A 11 1.34 -5.54 10.98
N ASP A 12 1.10 -4.26 10.67
CA ASP A 12 -0.16 -3.77 10.07
C ASP A 12 0.09 -2.93 8.80
N LEU A 13 1.36 -2.77 8.40
CA LEU A 13 1.79 -1.94 7.27
C LEU A 13 2.96 -2.60 6.54
N GLU A 14 2.86 -2.75 5.23
CA GLU A 14 3.98 -3.09 4.34
C GLU A 14 4.13 -2.03 3.23
N ILE A 15 5.37 -1.65 2.90
CA ILE A 15 5.65 -0.74 1.79
C ILE A 15 6.59 -1.43 0.81
N PHE A 16 6.22 -1.41 -0.46
CA PHE A 16 6.97 -1.97 -1.57
C PHE A 16 7.37 -0.88 -2.56
N GLN A 17 8.52 -1.04 -3.19
CA GLN A 17 8.87 -0.35 -4.42
C GLN A 17 8.55 -1.28 -5.60
N PHE A 18 7.80 -0.79 -6.58
CA PHE A 18 7.69 -1.41 -7.89
C PHE A 18 8.72 -0.80 -8.82
N LEU A 19 9.65 -1.64 -9.29
CA LEU A 19 10.70 -1.23 -10.20
C LEU A 19 10.44 -1.76 -11.60
N ARG A 20 10.69 -0.91 -12.59
CA ARG A 20 10.74 -1.26 -14.01
C ARG A 20 12.03 -0.78 -14.60
N ASN A 21 12.80 -1.71 -15.17
CA ASN A 21 14.10 -1.42 -15.76
C ASN A 21 15.05 -0.68 -14.79
N ARG A 22 15.00 -1.06 -13.51
CA ARG A 22 15.74 -0.48 -12.38
C ARG A 22 15.31 0.93 -11.93
N ASN A 23 14.27 1.50 -12.52
CA ASN A 23 13.67 2.74 -12.04
C ASN A 23 12.48 2.42 -11.15
N VAL A 24 12.35 3.13 -10.02
CA VAL A 24 11.14 3.05 -9.20
C VAL A 24 10.01 3.73 -9.96
N VAL A 25 8.93 3.00 -10.18
CA VAL A 25 7.72 3.49 -10.86
C VAL A 25 6.66 3.88 -9.84
N SER A 26 6.54 3.12 -8.75
CA SER A 26 5.55 3.38 -7.72
C SER A 26 6.01 2.83 -6.37
N TYR A 27 5.64 3.52 -5.29
CA TYR A 27 5.55 2.95 -3.96
C TYR A 27 4.16 2.36 -3.75
N ILE A 28 4.10 1.13 -3.29
CA ILE A 28 2.86 0.47 -2.92
C ILE A 28 2.80 0.38 -1.40
N VAL A 29 1.77 1.00 -0.82
CA VAL A 29 1.50 0.95 0.61
C VAL A 29 0.33 0.01 0.84
N VAL A 30 0.55 -1.04 1.63
CA VAL A 30 -0.44 -2.04 2.01
C VAL A 30 -0.72 -1.88 3.50
N GLU A 31 -1.94 -1.46 3.84
CA GLU A 31 -2.43 -1.28 5.20
C GLU A 31 -3.41 -2.41 5.55
N ASP A 32 -3.10 -3.19 6.59
CA ASP A 32 -4.03 -4.13 7.23
C ASP A 32 -4.85 -3.37 8.28
N THR A 33 -6.08 -2.98 7.93
CA THR A 33 -6.89 -2.12 8.82
C THR A 33 -7.39 -2.84 10.07
N ARG A 34 -7.47 -4.18 10.03
CA ARG A 34 -8.10 -5.05 11.04
C ARG A 34 -9.49 -4.63 11.45
N LYS A 35 -10.19 -3.99 10.52
CA LYS A 35 -11.51 -3.42 10.71
C LYS A 35 -12.38 -3.77 9.50
N PRO A 36 -13.70 -3.86 9.69
CA PRO A 36 -14.63 -3.96 8.58
C PRO A 36 -14.63 -2.68 7.74
N LEU A 37 -15.36 -2.72 6.62
CA LEU A 37 -15.55 -1.56 5.76
C LEU A 37 -16.16 -0.38 6.53
N SER A 38 -15.54 0.80 6.41
CA SER A 38 -16.14 2.04 6.92
C SER A 38 -17.33 2.47 6.06
N ASP A 39 -18.16 3.37 6.56
CA ASP A 39 -19.29 3.94 5.79
C ASP A 39 -18.83 4.65 4.50
N ALA A 40 -17.59 5.13 4.46
CA ALA A 40 -17.00 5.69 3.24
C ALA A 40 -16.61 4.58 2.26
N ASP A 41 -16.01 3.49 2.75
CA ASP A 41 -15.59 2.36 1.93
C ASP A 41 -16.80 1.64 1.29
N LYS A 42 -17.92 1.54 2.01
CA LYS A 42 -19.19 0.96 1.50
C LYS A 42 -19.77 1.71 0.30
N LYS A 43 -19.33 2.95 0.03
CA LYS A 43 -19.78 3.76 -1.12
C LYS A 43 -18.93 3.55 -2.37
N ILE A 44 -17.86 2.77 -2.28
CA ILE A 44 -16.93 2.49 -3.38
C ILE A 44 -17.41 1.26 -4.14
N ASP A 45 -17.18 1.20 -5.45
CA ASP A 45 -17.40 0.00 -6.26
C ASP A 45 -16.45 -1.14 -5.83
N PRO A 46 -16.92 -2.40 -5.74
CA PRO A 46 -18.29 -2.87 -5.98
C PRO A 46 -19.20 -2.84 -4.73
N PHE A 47 -18.67 -2.45 -3.57
CA PHE A 47 -19.36 -2.53 -2.28
C PHE A 47 -20.68 -1.75 -2.24
N CYS A 48 -20.79 -0.65 -2.98
CA CYS A 48 -22.01 0.15 -3.04
C CYS A 48 -23.21 -0.57 -3.68
N TYR A 49 -22.99 -1.72 -4.33
CA TYR A 49 -24.03 -2.58 -4.91
C TYR A 49 -24.28 -3.86 -4.11
N MET A 50 -23.49 -4.13 -3.08
CA MET A 50 -23.65 -5.30 -2.21
C MET A 50 -24.74 -5.05 -1.16
N ASP A 51 -25.39 -6.11 -0.71
CA ASP A 51 -26.30 -6.02 0.41
C ASP A 51 -25.56 -5.94 1.76
N GLU A 52 -26.27 -5.49 2.80
CA GLU A 52 -25.69 -5.32 4.12
C GLU A 52 -25.22 -6.65 4.73
N GLU A 53 -25.90 -7.75 4.43
CA GLU A 53 -25.54 -9.07 4.98
C GLU A 53 -24.18 -9.54 4.46
N ASP A 54 -23.89 -9.35 3.18
CA ASP A 54 -22.61 -9.71 2.59
C ASP A 54 -21.50 -8.73 2.99
N ILE A 55 -21.81 -7.44 3.12
CA ILE A 55 -20.85 -6.44 3.63
C ILE A 55 -20.45 -6.76 5.07
N ASP A 56 -21.40 -7.15 5.92
CA ASP A 56 -21.16 -7.43 7.33
C ASP A 56 -20.33 -8.71 7.57
N LYS A 57 -20.24 -9.61 6.57
CA LYS A 57 -19.33 -10.77 6.59
C LYS A 57 -17.86 -10.36 6.43
N ILE A 58 -17.58 -9.16 5.89
CA ILE A 58 -16.22 -8.64 5.70
C ILE A 58 -15.72 -8.07 7.03
N LEU A 59 -14.82 -8.78 7.68
CA LEU A 59 -14.26 -8.44 8.99
C LEU A 59 -12.95 -7.65 8.89
N ASN A 60 -12.26 -7.73 7.76
CA ASN A 60 -11.01 -7.01 7.54
C ASN A 60 -10.91 -6.44 6.13
N VAL A 61 -10.34 -5.25 6.01
CA VAL A 61 -10.07 -4.57 4.75
C VAL A 61 -8.58 -4.30 4.64
N PHE A 62 -7.97 -4.73 3.54
CA PHE A 62 -6.65 -4.26 3.14
C PHE A 62 -6.80 -3.02 2.26
N LYS A 63 -6.16 -1.91 2.63
CA LYS A 63 -6.09 -0.72 1.78
C LYS A 63 -4.75 -0.72 1.07
N ILE A 64 -4.80 -0.76 -0.25
CA ILE A 64 -3.61 -0.84 -1.10
C ILE A 64 -3.56 0.41 -1.95
N THR A 65 -2.56 1.24 -1.70
CA THR A 65 -2.38 2.46 -2.46
C THR A 65 -1.11 2.43 -3.29
N PHE A 66 -1.25 2.69 -4.59
CA PHE A 66 -0.16 2.91 -5.51
C PHE A 66 0.13 4.42 -5.56
N ALA A 67 1.28 4.82 -5.01
CA ALA A 67 1.75 6.19 -5.02
C ALA A 67 2.88 6.34 -6.05
N SER A 68 2.80 7.35 -6.89
CA SER A 68 3.80 7.67 -7.92
C SER A 68 3.91 9.18 -8.10
N ASP A 69 4.99 9.65 -8.72
CA ASP A 69 5.17 11.08 -9.04
C ASP A 69 4.36 11.53 -10.27
N LEU A 70 3.96 10.58 -11.10
CA LEU A 70 3.09 10.74 -12.26
C LEU A 70 1.93 9.76 -12.20
N GLU A 71 0.85 10.05 -12.93
CA GLU A 71 -0.27 9.10 -13.05
C GLU A 71 0.22 7.78 -13.66
N LEU A 72 -0.10 6.66 -13.02
CA LEU A 72 0.22 5.34 -13.55
C LEU A 72 -0.56 5.10 -14.83
N SER A 73 0.08 4.46 -15.81
CA SER A 73 -0.63 3.98 -16.99
C SER A 73 -1.70 2.96 -16.59
N GLU A 74 -2.73 2.80 -17.43
CA GLU A 74 -3.75 1.77 -17.20
C GLU A 74 -3.15 0.36 -17.13
N GLU A 75 -2.15 0.08 -17.96
CA GLU A 75 -1.42 -1.19 -17.95
C GLU A 75 -0.73 -1.42 -16.59
N ASP A 76 -0.07 -0.40 -16.05
CA ASP A 76 0.66 -0.50 -14.79
C ASP A 76 -0.31 -0.68 -13.62
N ARG A 77 -1.39 0.10 -13.61
CA ARG A 77 -2.43 -0.01 -12.58
C ARG A 77 -3.11 -1.38 -12.60
N LEU A 78 -3.41 -1.92 -13.79
CA LEU A 78 -4.00 -3.24 -13.94
C LEU A 78 -3.04 -4.34 -13.50
N PHE A 79 -1.77 -4.25 -13.92
CA PHE A 79 -0.72 -5.19 -13.51
C PHE A 79 -0.56 -5.23 -11.99
N LEU A 80 -0.43 -4.07 -11.35
CA LEU A 80 -0.27 -3.98 -9.89
C LEU A 80 -1.50 -4.52 -9.15
N THR A 81 -2.70 -4.14 -9.60
CA THR A 81 -3.95 -4.65 -9.01
C THR A 81 -4.01 -6.18 -9.06
N ASN A 82 -3.73 -6.77 -10.23
CA ASN A 82 -3.73 -8.23 -10.40
C ASN A 82 -2.66 -8.91 -9.53
N PHE A 83 -1.45 -8.35 -9.50
CA PHE A 83 -0.38 -8.90 -8.67
C PHE A 83 -0.76 -8.98 -7.19
N PHE A 84 -1.35 -7.91 -6.64
CA PHE A 84 -1.76 -7.91 -5.22
C PHE A 84 -3.01 -8.76 -4.97
N ASN A 85 -3.93 -8.85 -5.93
CA ASN A 85 -5.03 -9.82 -5.90
C ASN A 85 -4.54 -11.26 -5.77
N ASP A 86 -3.48 -11.63 -6.49
CA ASP A 86 -2.90 -12.97 -6.43
C ASP A 86 -2.04 -13.18 -5.18
N LEU A 87 -1.35 -12.13 -4.71
CA LEU A 87 -0.43 -12.21 -3.58
C LEU A 87 -1.15 -12.33 -2.23
N LEU A 88 -2.23 -11.56 -2.04
CA LEU A 88 -2.95 -11.51 -0.77
C LEU A 88 -4.06 -12.55 -0.78
N ASN A 89 -3.97 -13.52 0.14
CA ASN A 89 -4.96 -14.59 0.27
C ASN A 89 -6.27 -14.03 0.84
N ILE A 90 -7.16 -13.60 -0.05
CA ILE A 90 -8.49 -13.10 0.33
C ILE A 90 -9.34 -14.30 0.74
N THR A 91 -9.70 -14.36 2.02
CA THR A 91 -10.80 -15.21 2.47
C THR A 91 -12.13 -14.48 2.28
N ASN A 92 -13.25 -15.18 2.38
CA ASN A 92 -14.58 -14.55 2.38
C ASN A 92 -14.82 -13.55 3.53
N LEU A 93 -13.90 -13.44 4.49
CA LEU A 93 -13.96 -12.50 5.61
C LEU A 93 -13.08 -11.26 5.39
N THR A 94 -12.36 -11.20 4.28
CA THR A 94 -11.41 -10.13 3.97
C THR A 94 -11.73 -9.52 2.61
N THR A 95 -11.42 -8.26 2.41
CA THR A 95 -11.48 -7.63 1.08
C THR A 95 -10.35 -6.64 0.88
N MET A 96 -10.22 -6.13 -0.34
CA MET A 96 -9.20 -5.15 -0.71
C MET A 96 -9.81 -3.92 -1.36
N ILE A 97 -9.22 -2.77 -1.06
CA ILE A 97 -9.54 -1.50 -1.71
C ILE A 97 -8.27 -0.97 -2.34
N PHE A 98 -8.31 -0.80 -3.66
CA PHE A 98 -7.20 -0.25 -4.42
C PHE A 98 -7.38 1.25 -4.66
N LYS A 99 -6.31 2.00 -4.50
CA LYS A 99 -6.26 3.44 -4.81
C LYS A 99 -4.98 3.76 -5.57
N SER A 100 -5.05 4.71 -6.49
CA SER A 100 -3.85 5.29 -7.11
C SER A 100 -3.81 6.77 -6.76
N ILE A 101 -2.64 7.26 -6.35
CA ILE A 101 -2.44 8.68 -6.06
C ILE A 101 -1.15 9.19 -6.70
N VAL A 102 -1.19 10.46 -7.10
CA VAL A 102 0.00 11.19 -7.54
C VAL A 102 0.52 12.01 -6.36
N VAL A 103 1.77 11.79 -5.99
CA VAL A 103 2.48 12.54 -4.96
C VAL A 103 3.59 13.33 -5.65
N ASN A 104 3.42 14.65 -5.74
CA ASN A 104 4.44 15.51 -6.34
C ASN A 104 5.78 15.34 -5.62
N ASP A 105 6.85 15.29 -6.41
CA ASP A 105 8.22 15.18 -5.89
C ASP A 105 8.40 13.95 -4.97
N LEU A 106 7.67 12.84 -5.25
CA LEU A 106 7.77 11.61 -4.46
C LEU A 106 9.20 11.08 -4.41
N PHE A 107 9.92 11.17 -5.52
CA PHE A 107 11.31 10.71 -5.64
C PHE A 107 12.36 11.80 -5.38
N ASN A 108 11.93 13.01 -4.97
CA ASN A 108 12.87 14.09 -4.70
C ASN A 108 13.73 13.77 -3.47
N HIS A 109 15.03 14.05 -3.57
CA HIS A 109 16.08 13.57 -2.67
C HIS A 109 16.22 14.36 -1.37
N GLU A 110 15.27 15.24 -1.04
CA GLU A 110 15.28 16.00 0.22
C GLU A 110 15.27 15.07 1.45
N PHE A 111 14.71 13.87 1.30
CA PHE A 111 14.80 12.80 2.28
C PHE A 111 15.67 11.67 1.77
N ARG A 112 16.44 11.05 2.67
CA ARG A 112 17.05 9.75 2.39
C ARG A 112 15.91 8.76 2.15
N VAL A 113 15.83 8.24 0.93
CA VAL A 113 14.85 7.23 0.54
C VAL A 113 14.99 6.01 1.46
N ASP A 114 13.86 5.35 1.73
CA ASP A 114 13.77 4.17 2.60
C ASP A 114 14.17 4.44 4.06
N THR A 115 13.76 5.59 4.59
CA THR A 115 13.88 5.95 6.01
C THR A 115 12.52 6.29 6.61
N ILE A 116 12.40 6.24 7.94
CA ILE A 116 11.17 6.58 8.67
C ILE A 116 10.60 7.96 8.29
N PRO A 117 11.38 9.05 8.18
CA PRO A 117 10.86 10.34 7.72
C PRO A 117 10.24 10.29 6.31
N PHE A 118 10.85 9.54 5.39
CA PHE A 118 10.31 9.35 4.04
C PHE A 118 8.97 8.59 4.09
N PHE A 119 8.90 7.50 4.85
CA PHE A 119 7.67 6.72 4.98
C PHE A 119 6.55 7.51 5.67
N ASN A 120 6.85 8.30 6.72
CA ASN A 120 5.87 9.17 7.36
C ASN A 120 5.33 10.23 6.40
N ARG A 121 6.19 10.86 5.58
CA ARG A 121 5.73 11.78 4.52
C ARG A 121 4.79 11.08 3.54
N LEU A 122 5.14 9.86 3.11
CA LEU A 122 4.31 9.07 2.20
C LEU A 122 2.94 8.76 2.83
N LEU A 123 2.91 8.29 4.08
CA LEU A 123 1.69 8.01 4.84
C LEU A 123 0.82 9.25 5.05
N GLU A 124 1.42 10.40 5.30
CA GLU A 124 0.72 11.68 5.42
C GLU A 124 0.04 12.07 4.09
N CYS A 125 0.75 11.93 2.95
CA CYS A 125 0.17 12.19 1.62
C CYS A 125 -1.02 11.26 1.32
N LEU A 126 -0.95 10.03 1.84
CA LEU A 126 -2.00 9.02 1.71
C LEU A 126 -3.21 9.29 2.63
N LYS A 127 -3.05 10.17 3.62
CA LYS A 127 -3.98 10.36 4.75
C LYS A 127 -4.19 9.06 5.52
N SER A 128 -3.12 8.30 5.70
CA SER A 128 -3.11 7.12 6.57
C SER A 128 -3.23 7.55 8.03
N ASP A 129 -3.88 6.73 8.85
CA ASP A 129 -3.93 6.90 10.30
C ASP A 129 -2.67 6.34 11.00
N VAL A 130 -1.76 5.73 10.24
CA VAL A 130 -0.51 5.13 10.75
C VAL A 130 0.57 6.20 10.86
N TYR A 131 1.22 6.25 12.03
CA TYR A 131 2.43 7.04 12.26
C TYR A 131 3.55 6.12 12.71
N LEU A 132 4.72 6.27 12.10
CA LEU A 132 5.90 5.47 12.41
C LEU A 132 6.79 6.24 13.39
N ASP A 133 6.99 5.69 14.58
CA ASP A 133 7.91 6.24 15.58
C ASP A 133 9.36 5.78 15.28
N GLU A 134 10.25 6.74 15.02
CA GLU A 134 11.67 6.51 14.78
C GLU A 134 12.41 5.91 15.99
N HIS A 135 11.86 6.06 17.21
CA HIS A 135 12.45 5.52 18.43
C HIS A 135 12.05 4.06 18.71
N GLU A 136 10.95 3.59 18.11
CA GLU A 136 10.50 2.20 18.23
C GLU A 136 11.06 1.32 17.09
N ILE A 137 11.68 1.93 16.09
CA ILE A 137 12.08 1.29 14.85
C ILE A 137 13.60 1.44 14.64
N GLU A 138 14.36 0.40 15.01
CA GLU A 138 15.81 0.37 14.78
C GLU A 138 16.14 0.20 13.28
N ASP A 139 16.57 1.25 12.60
CA ASP A 139 17.03 1.29 11.19
C ASP A 139 17.97 0.12 10.80
N SER A 140 18.75 -0.40 11.75
CA SER A 140 19.69 -1.52 11.52
C SER A 140 19.02 -2.87 11.26
N ASN A 141 17.75 -3.05 11.64
CA ASN A 141 17.01 -4.29 11.43
C ASN A 141 16.33 -4.36 10.04
N TRP A 142 16.50 -3.35 9.19
CA TRP A 142 15.72 -3.16 7.95
C TRP A 142 16.49 -3.48 6.66
N MET A 143 17.83 -3.37 6.66
CA MET A 143 18.60 -3.48 5.41
C MET A 143 18.87 -4.89 4.88
N TYR A 144 18.51 -5.97 5.59
CA TYR A 144 18.91 -7.33 5.19
C TYR A 144 17.83 -8.41 5.36
N LEU A 145 16.60 -8.12 4.97
CA LEU A 145 15.71 -9.20 4.53
C LEU A 145 15.68 -9.21 3.01
N SER A 146 16.86 -9.52 2.45
CA SER A 146 16.99 -9.97 1.08
C SER A 146 16.09 -11.17 0.85
N GLN A 147 15.51 -11.20 -0.34
CA GLN A 147 14.85 -12.31 -1.00
C GLN A 147 15.37 -13.68 -0.54
N ASP A 148 14.46 -14.50 -0.01
CA ASP A 148 14.42 -15.93 -0.30
C ASP A 148 13.22 -16.16 -1.25
#